data_AF-A0A8T4VSJ1-F1
#
_entry.id   AF-A0A8T4VSJ1-F1
#
_cell.length_a   1.000
_cell.length_b   1.000
_cell.length_c   1.000
_cell.angle_alpha   90.00
_cell.angle_beta   90.00
_cell.angle_gamma   90.00
#
_symmetry.space_group_name_H-M   'P 1'
#
loop_
_entity.id
_entity.type
_entity.pdbx_description
1 polymer ?
#
loop_
_entity_poly.entity_id
_entity_poly.type
_entity_poly.pdbx_seq_one_letter_code
_entity_poly.pdbx_strand_id
1 'polypeptide(L)'
;MDEVAQARTAVTEAIRGITPARLKHAMNAHLLRASMIPGVLALLSASVVSGDAEEPTLSNRAAGVQLIYDGLRLTRALVHDEPWEGPDPTVEDDLDVLAADVLVAEGFHLLSHTEAADKAVETVREFGTEQTELRSGGTTARSLEA
;
A
#
# COMPACT_ATOMS: atom_id res chain seq x y z
N MET A 1 12.31 -11.72 14.67
CA MET A 1 11.44 -12.83 14.21
C MET A 1 10.00 -12.55 14.63
N ASP A 2 9.82 -11.96 15.82
CA ASP A 2 8.53 -11.49 16.34
C ASP A 2 7.91 -10.39 15.46
N GLU A 3 8.72 -9.45 14.97
CA GLU A 3 8.29 -8.30 14.17
C GLU A 3 7.66 -8.71 12.84
N VAL A 4 8.17 -9.79 12.22
CA VAL A 4 7.60 -10.35 10.99
C VAL A 4 6.22 -10.95 11.27
N ALA A 5 6.07 -11.67 12.38
CA ALA A 5 4.80 -12.25 12.78
C ALA A 5 3.78 -11.17 13.17
N GLN A 6 4.22 -10.15 13.89
CA GLN A 6 3.41 -8.98 14.26
C GLN A 6 2.93 -8.23 13.01
N ALA A 7 3.83 -7.88 12.09
CA ALA A 7 3.46 -7.21 10.83
C ALA A 7 2.48 -8.05 10.00
N ARG A 8 2.73 -9.36 9.89
CA ARG A 8 1.84 -10.26 9.12
C ARG A 8 0.47 -10.41 9.76
N THR A 9 0.42 -10.47 11.10
CA THR A 9 -0.84 -10.49 11.85
C THR A 9 -1.60 -9.19 11.60
N ALA A 10 -0.96 -8.04 11.78
CA ALA A 10 -1.59 -6.73 11.56
C ALA A 10 -2.18 -6.58 10.15
N VAL A 11 -1.45 -7.02 9.12
CA VAL A 11 -1.94 -7.04 7.72
C VAL A 11 -3.16 -7.95 7.56
N THR A 12 -3.12 -9.15 8.14
CA THR A 12 -4.23 -10.12 8.04
C THR A 12 -5.48 -9.61 8.76
N GLU A 13 -5.31 -8.97 9.91
CA GLU A 13 -6.38 -8.33 10.66
C GLU A 13 -7.01 -7.18 9.87
N ALA A 14 -6.19 -6.33 9.26
CA ALA A 14 -6.66 -5.19 8.48
C ALA A 14 -7.60 -5.61 7.34
N ILE A 15 -7.24 -6.64 6.58
CA ILE A 15 -8.05 -7.06 5.43
C ILE A 15 -9.18 -8.04 5.80
N ARG A 16 -9.32 -8.42 7.07
CA ARG A 16 -10.29 -9.44 7.51
C ARG A 16 -11.72 -9.08 7.11
N GLY A 17 -12.06 -7.79 7.24
CA GLY A 17 -13.39 -7.23 6.98
C GLY A 17 -13.73 -7.08 5.49
N ILE A 18 -12.78 -7.29 4.58
CA ILE A 18 -13.01 -7.05 3.15
C ILE A 18 -13.97 -8.10 2.58
N THR A 19 -14.95 -7.58 1.84
CA THR A 19 -15.94 -8.35 1.07
C THR A 19 -15.93 -7.86 -0.38
N PRO A 20 -16.24 -8.71 -1.37
CA PRO A 20 -16.64 -10.12 -1.26
C PRO A 20 -15.47 -11.08 -0.96
N ALA A 21 -15.80 -12.31 -0.55
CA ALA A 21 -14.80 -13.33 -0.17
C ALA A 21 -13.79 -13.64 -1.28
N ARG A 22 -14.23 -13.61 -2.55
CA ARG A 22 -13.37 -13.85 -3.71
C ARG A 22 -12.29 -12.78 -3.86
N LEU A 23 -12.63 -11.50 -3.68
CA LEU A 23 -11.66 -10.39 -3.66
C LEU A 23 -10.67 -10.55 -2.50
N LYS A 24 -11.17 -10.83 -1.29
CA LYS A 24 -10.30 -11.08 -0.14
C LYS A 24 -9.34 -12.25 -0.37
N HIS A 25 -9.78 -13.29 -1.09
CA HIS A 25 -8.90 -14.41 -1.45
C HIS A 25 -7.78 -13.98 -2.41
N ALA A 26 -8.09 -13.20 -3.44
CA ALA A 26 -7.10 -12.64 -4.36
C ALA A 26 -6.05 -11.79 -3.61
N MET A 27 -6.51 -10.87 -2.74
CA MET A 27 -5.62 -10.06 -1.90
C MET A 27 -4.70 -10.93 -1.03
N ASN A 28 -5.25 -11.95 -0.35
CA ASN A 28 -4.44 -12.87 0.46
C ASN A 28 -3.39 -13.62 -0.36
N ALA A 29 -3.73 -14.06 -1.59
CA ALA A 29 -2.78 -14.74 -2.45
C ALA A 29 -1.57 -13.85 -2.78
N HIS A 30 -1.78 -12.55 -3.00
CA HIS A 30 -0.70 -11.58 -3.21
C HIS A 30 0.12 -11.32 -1.94
N LEU A 31 -0.53 -11.10 -0.81
CA LEU A 31 0.11 -10.83 0.48
C LEU A 31 0.92 -12.03 1.02
N LEU A 32 0.53 -13.25 0.67
CA LEU A 32 1.28 -14.46 1.02
C LEU A 32 2.64 -14.54 0.31
N ARG A 33 2.72 -14.02 -0.92
CA ARG A 33 3.95 -13.99 -1.72
C ARG A 33 4.82 -12.76 -1.45
N ALA A 34 4.24 -11.74 -0.81
CA ALA A 34 4.91 -10.48 -0.54
C ALA A 34 6.02 -10.60 0.52
N SER A 35 7.06 -9.78 0.35
CA SER A 35 8.04 -9.53 1.40
C SER A 35 7.44 -8.65 2.48
N MET A 36 7.63 -9.02 3.74
CA MET A 36 7.19 -8.21 4.89
C MET A 36 8.18 -7.09 5.27
N ILE A 37 9.24 -6.88 4.49
CA ILE A 37 10.27 -5.86 4.79
C ILE A 37 9.68 -4.46 5.01
N PRO A 38 8.75 -3.93 4.18
CA PRO A 38 8.18 -2.60 4.39
C PRO A 38 7.49 -2.45 5.75
N GLY A 39 6.61 -3.39 6.11
CA GLY A 39 5.91 -3.37 7.40
C GLY A 39 6.85 -3.57 8.59
N VAL A 40 7.82 -4.47 8.49
CA VAL A 40 8.83 -4.69 9.53
C VAL A 40 9.71 -3.45 9.73
N LEU A 41 10.14 -2.80 8.65
CA LEU A 41 10.93 -1.58 8.73
C LEU A 41 10.12 -0.46 9.38
N ALA A 42 8.84 -0.33 9.04
CA ALA A 42 7.94 0.63 9.69
C ALA A 42 7.80 0.39 11.20
N LEU A 43 7.64 -0.88 11.64
CA LEU A 43 7.64 -1.24 13.06
C LEU A 43 8.95 -0.86 13.75
N LEU A 44 10.09 -1.27 13.17
CA LEU A 44 11.40 -1.02 13.75
C LEU A 44 11.70 0.48 13.83
N SER A 45 11.42 1.24 12.78
CA SER A 45 11.59 2.69 12.78
C SER A 45 10.68 3.39 13.78
N ALA A 46 9.42 2.97 13.90
CA ALA A 46 8.50 3.51 14.89
C ALA A 46 8.98 3.20 16.31
N SER A 47 9.44 1.98 16.59
CA SER A 47 9.92 1.58 17.94
C SER A 47 11.14 2.37 18.42
N VAL A 48 11.95 2.93 17.50
CA VAL A 48 13.14 3.72 17.83
C VAL A 48 12.79 5.19 18.07
N VAL A 49 11.81 5.74 17.36
CA VAL A 49 11.44 7.17 17.38
C VAL A 49 10.31 7.44 18.35
N SER A 50 9.31 6.58 18.35
CA SER A 50 8.15 6.62 19.23
C SER A 50 8.50 5.79 20.46
N GLY A 51 8.57 6.42 21.63
CA GLY A 51 8.74 5.72 22.91
C GLY A 51 7.54 4.81 23.21
N ASP A 52 6.80 5.10 24.27
CA ASP A 52 5.64 4.31 24.74
C ASP A 52 4.38 4.47 23.85
N ALA A 53 4.55 4.52 22.52
CA ALA A 53 3.42 4.57 21.60
C ALA A 53 2.59 3.29 21.71
N GLU A 54 1.27 3.45 21.75
CA GLU A 54 0.37 2.32 21.91
C GLU A 54 0.54 1.30 20.76
N GLU A 55 0.72 0.03 21.14
CA GLU A 55 0.83 -1.13 20.24
C GLU A 55 -0.13 -1.13 19.02
N PRO A 56 -1.43 -0.77 19.17
CA PRO A 56 -2.36 -0.69 18.04
C PRO A 56 -1.96 0.36 17.00
N THR A 57 -1.38 1.48 17.42
CA THR A 57 -0.93 2.54 16.53
C THR A 57 0.29 2.11 15.72
N LEU A 58 1.22 1.37 16.34
CA LEU A 58 2.38 0.79 15.66
C LEU A 58 1.96 -0.27 14.64
N SER A 59 1.05 -1.16 15.04
CA SER A 59 0.50 -2.22 14.18
C SER A 59 -0.23 -1.64 12.96
N ASN A 60 -1.06 -0.61 13.15
CA ASN A 60 -1.74 0.09 12.05
C ASN A 60 -0.76 0.78 11.11
N ARG A 61 0.33 1.38 11.63
CA ARG A 61 1.37 2.00 10.80
C ARG A 61 2.07 0.96 9.93
N ALA A 62 2.43 -0.18 10.52
CA ALA A 62 3.10 -1.27 9.82
C ALA A 62 2.22 -1.90 8.74
N ALA A 63 0.97 -2.23 9.09
CA ALA A 63 0.00 -2.76 8.14
C ALA A 63 -0.30 -1.74 7.04
N GLY A 64 -0.52 -0.46 7.39
CA GLY A 64 -0.77 0.60 6.43
C GLY A 64 0.33 0.74 5.38
N VAL A 65 1.59 0.81 5.82
CA VAL A 65 2.75 0.87 4.92
C VAL A 65 2.88 -0.39 4.06
N GLN A 66 2.70 -1.58 4.65
CA GLN A 66 2.81 -2.83 3.92
C GLN A 66 1.73 -2.95 2.83
N LEU A 67 0.48 -2.63 3.16
CA LEU A 67 -0.65 -2.70 2.22
C LEU A 67 -0.48 -1.71 1.07
N ILE A 68 -0.05 -0.47 1.34
CA ILE A 68 0.27 0.51 0.29
C ILE A 68 1.39 -0.02 -0.62
N TYR A 69 2.47 -0.55 -0.03
CA TYR A 69 3.58 -1.07 -0.82
C TYR A 69 3.16 -2.23 -1.72
N ASP A 70 2.42 -3.20 -1.19
CA ASP A 70 1.98 -4.36 -1.95
C ASP A 70 0.96 -4.01 -3.02
N GLY A 71 0.03 -3.10 -2.71
CA GLY A 71 -0.92 -2.56 -3.68
C GLY A 71 -0.21 -1.87 -4.85
N LEU A 72 0.71 -0.93 -4.56
CA LEU A 72 1.47 -0.23 -5.61
C LEU A 72 2.40 -1.15 -6.41
N ARG A 73 2.97 -2.17 -5.76
CA ARG A 73 3.78 -3.20 -6.44
C ARG A 73 2.91 -4.03 -7.39
N LEU A 74 1.70 -4.40 -6.97
CA LEU A 74 0.73 -5.10 -7.81
C LEU A 74 0.28 -4.22 -8.97
N THR A 75 -0.06 -2.95 -8.74
CA THR A 75 -0.36 -1.98 -9.80
C THR A 75 0.75 -1.92 -10.83
N ARG A 76 2.01 -1.85 -10.41
CA ARG A 76 3.16 -1.82 -11.33
C ARG A 76 3.27 -3.09 -12.17
N ALA A 77 3.03 -4.26 -11.58
CA ALA A 77 3.04 -5.52 -12.31
C ALA A 77 1.90 -5.57 -13.35
N LEU A 78 0.68 -5.17 -12.94
CA LEU A 78 -0.49 -5.14 -13.82
C LEU A 78 -0.32 -4.17 -15.00
N VAL A 79 0.26 -3.00 -14.78
CA VAL A 79 0.56 -2.03 -15.85
C VAL A 79 1.63 -2.57 -16.82
N HIS A 80 2.51 -3.44 -16.37
CA HIS A 80 3.54 -4.03 -17.24
C HIS A 80 3.01 -5.24 -18.02
N ASP A 81 2.22 -6.09 -17.37
CA ASP A 81 1.79 -7.37 -17.94
C ASP A 81 0.46 -7.26 -18.70
N GLU A 82 -0.35 -6.23 -18.41
CA GLU A 82 -1.62 -5.90 -19.06
C GLU A 82 -2.51 -7.14 -19.34
N PRO A 83 -2.82 -7.96 -18.33
CA PRO A 83 -3.42 -9.28 -18.53
C PRO A 83 -4.80 -9.24 -19.22
N TRP A 84 -5.52 -8.13 -19.09
CA TRP A 84 -6.79 -7.87 -19.76
C TRP A 84 -6.68 -7.69 -21.28
N GLU A 85 -5.47 -7.46 -21.84
CA GLU A 85 -5.24 -7.42 -23.29
C GLU A 85 -4.96 -8.81 -23.88
N GLY A 86 -4.87 -9.85 -23.03
CA GLY A 86 -4.67 -11.23 -23.45
C GLY A 86 -5.85 -11.81 -24.24
N PRO A 87 -5.67 -12.96 -24.91
CA PRO A 87 -6.70 -13.59 -25.72
C PRO A 87 -7.88 -14.19 -24.91
N ASP A 88 -7.73 -14.34 -23.60
CA ASP A 88 -8.74 -14.91 -22.70
C ASP A 88 -8.69 -14.21 -21.32
N PRO A 89 -9.19 -12.96 -21.22
CA PRO A 89 -9.19 -12.22 -19.96
C PRO A 89 -10.14 -12.86 -18.96
N THR A 90 -9.68 -13.02 -17.73
CA THR A 90 -10.40 -13.70 -16.66
C THR A 90 -10.94 -12.72 -15.63
N VAL A 91 -11.95 -13.13 -14.86
CA VAL A 91 -12.44 -12.34 -13.73
C VAL A 91 -11.36 -12.19 -12.66
N GLU A 92 -10.41 -13.12 -12.59
CA GLU A 92 -9.24 -13.05 -11.73
C GLU A 92 -8.35 -11.84 -12.07
N ASP A 93 -8.19 -11.53 -13.36
CA ASP A 93 -7.40 -10.37 -13.80
C ASP A 93 -8.06 -9.05 -13.34
N ASP A 94 -9.39 -8.95 -13.45
CA ASP A 94 -10.16 -7.81 -12.93
C ASP A 94 -10.07 -7.71 -11.39
N LEU A 95 -10.09 -8.86 -10.70
CA LEU A 95 -9.98 -8.91 -9.24
C LEU A 95 -8.59 -8.49 -8.77
N ASP A 96 -7.54 -8.70 -9.54
CA ASP A 96 -6.19 -8.27 -9.21
C ASP A 96 -6.07 -6.74 -9.31
N VAL A 97 -6.74 -6.09 -10.26
CA VAL A 97 -6.86 -4.62 -10.32
C VAL A 97 -7.56 -4.10 -9.05
N LEU A 98 -8.71 -4.67 -8.71
CA LEU A 98 -9.45 -4.29 -7.51
C LEU A 98 -8.66 -4.57 -6.22
N ALA A 99 -7.91 -5.67 -6.18
CA ALA A 99 -7.05 -5.99 -5.05
C ALA A 99 -5.97 -4.93 -4.88
N ALA A 100 -5.32 -4.50 -5.96
CA ALA A 100 -4.31 -3.44 -5.90
C ALA A 100 -4.89 -2.14 -5.32
N ASP A 101 -6.03 -1.69 -5.85
CA ASP A 101 -6.69 -0.45 -5.41
C ASP A 101 -7.12 -0.52 -3.94
N VAL A 102 -7.77 -1.62 -3.53
CA VAL A 102 -8.23 -1.81 -2.16
C VAL A 102 -7.06 -1.91 -1.19
N LEU A 103 -5.96 -2.58 -1.54
CA LEU A 103 -4.76 -2.63 -0.70
C LEU A 103 -4.19 -1.22 -0.45
N VAL A 104 -4.09 -0.39 -1.48
CA VAL A 104 -3.62 1.00 -1.32
C VAL A 104 -4.59 1.81 -0.46
N ALA A 105 -5.89 1.76 -0.77
CA ALA A 105 -6.92 2.50 -0.05
C ALA A 105 -7.01 2.10 1.43
N GLU A 106 -7.02 0.80 1.72
CA GLU A 106 -7.05 0.28 3.08
C GLU A 106 -5.79 0.66 3.86
N GLY A 107 -4.63 0.62 3.19
CA GLY A 107 -3.40 1.06 3.82
C GLY A 107 -3.42 2.54 4.21
N PHE A 108 -3.94 3.42 3.34
CA PHE A 108 -4.15 4.83 3.69
C PHE A 108 -5.21 5.02 4.78
N HIS A 109 -6.27 4.21 4.78
CA HIS A 109 -7.29 4.22 5.84
C HIS A 109 -6.69 3.88 7.21
N LEU A 110 -5.78 2.91 7.28
CA LEU A 110 -5.04 2.62 8.52
C LEU A 110 -4.16 3.79 8.93
N LEU A 111 -3.41 4.37 7.98
CA LEU A 111 -2.51 5.49 8.27
C LEU A 111 -3.26 6.76 8.72
N SER A 112 -4.50 6.97 8.27
CA SER A 112 -5.32 8.13 8.69
C SER A 112 -5.67 8.10 10.17
N HIS A 113 -5.54 6.95 10.84
CA HIS A 113 -5.75 6.78 12.27
C HIS A 113 -4.42 6.77 13.05
N THR A 114 -3.36 7.32 12.47
CA THR A 114 -2.02 7.42 13.09
C THR A 114 -1.45 8.83 12.91
N GLU A 115 -0.37 9.13 13.62
CA GLU A 115 0.38 10.40 13.45
C GLU A 115 0.97 10.57 12.03
N ALA A 116 1.03 9.50 11.23
CA ALA A 116 1.51 9.55 9.85
C ALA A 116 0.47 10.12 8.87
N ALA A 117 -0.78 10.36 9.30
CA ALA A 117 -1.88 10.79 8.44
C ALA A 117 -1.54 12.05 7.63
N ASP A 118 -1.09 13.10 8.30
CA ASP A 118 -0.79 14.39 7.65
C ASP A 118 0.32 14.22 6.60
N LYS A 119 1.39 13.48 6.95
CA LYS A 119 2.50 13.27 6.02
C LYS A 119 2.10 12.40 4.84
N ALA A 120 1.28 11.38 5.06
CA ALA A 120 0.75 10.53 4.00
C ALA A 120 -0.09 11.33 3.00
N VAL A 121 -0.97 12.21 3.49
CA VAL A 121 -1.79 13.09 2.64
C VAL A 121 -0.93 14.11 1.88
N GLU A 122 0.05 14.71 2.54
CA GLU A 122 1.01 15.63 1.92
C GLU A 122 1.72 14.95 0.74
N THR A 123 2.27 13.74 0.93
CA THR A 123 2.96 13.00 -0.12
C THR A 123 2.05 12.68 -1.32
N VAL A 124 0.79 12.27 -1.09
CA VAL A 124 -0.15 12.00 -2.19
C VAL A 124 -0.51 13.28 -2.94
N ARG A 125 -0.69 14.40 -2.24
CA ARG A 125 -0.97 15.70 -2.88
C ARG A 125 0.19 16.18 -3.72
N GLU A 126 1.40 16.14 -3.18
CA GLU A 126 2.62 16.52 -3.91
C GLU A 126 2.78 15.67 -5.17
N PHE A 127 2.65 14.35 -5.05
CA PHE A 127 2.69 13.44 -6.19
C PHE A 127 1.60 13.76 -7.22
N GLY A 128 0.36 13.97 -6.79
CA GLY A 128 -0.76 14.29 -7.67
C GLY A 128 -0.55 15.60 -8.43
N THR A 129 -0.03 16.63 -7.76
CA THR A 129 0.34 17.91 -8.39
C THR A 129 1.44 17.70 -9.44
N GLU A 130 2.52 16.98 -9.09
CA GLU A 130 3.63 16.68 -10.00
C GLU A 130 3.16 15.90 -11.25
N GLN A 131 2.31 14.89 -11.08
CA GLN A 131 1.74 14.15 -12.22
C GLN A 131 0.83 15.01 -13.11
N THR A 132 0.08 15.94 -12.50
CA THR A 132 -0.79 16.87 -13.24
C THR A 132 0.04 17.85 -14.07
N GLU A 133 1.13 18.38 -13.50
CA GLU A 133 2.07 19.25 -14.20
C GLU A 133 2.74 18.53 -15.38
N LEU A 134 3.25 17.31 -15.16
CA LEU A 134 3.87 16.49 -16.20
C LEU A 134 2.91 16.20 -17.37
N ARG A 135 1.65 15.84 -17.08
CA ARG A 135 0.63 15.60 -18.11
C ARG A 135 0.23 16.86 -18.87
N SER A 136 0.34 18.03 -18.24
CA SER A 136 -0.02 19.32 -18.85
C SER A 136 1.13 19.96 -19.64
N GLY A 137 2.30 19.29 -19.71
CA GLY A 137 3.51 19.82 -20.36
C GLY A 137 4.18 20.95 -19.57
N GLY A 138 3.92 21.06 -18.28
CA GLY A 138 4.56 22.04 -17.40
C GLY A 138 6.00 21.64 -17.08
N THR A 139 6.93 22.59 -17.18
CA THR A 139 8.29 22.44 -16.65
C THR A 139 8.21 22.32 -15.13
N THR A 140 8.63 21.19 -14.56
CA THR A 140 8.69 21.02 -13.10
C THR A 140 9.75 21.95 -12.52
N ALA A 141 9.50 22.55 -11.35
CA ALA A 141 10.46 23.43 -10.68
C ALA A 141 11.81 22.73 -10.41
N ARG A 142 11.78 21.41 -10.17
CA ARG A 142 12.97 20.55 -10.01
C ARG A 142 13.74 20.27 -11.31
N SER A 143 13.12 20.44 -12.49
CA SER A 143 13.82 20.31 -13.78
C SER A 143 14.72 21.52 -14.10
N LEU A 144 14.61 22.61 -13.32
CA LEU A 144 15.43 23.81 -13.46
C LEU A 144 16.62 23.84 -12.48
N GLU A 145 16.76 22.83 -11.62
CA GLU A 145 17.84 22.70 -10.63
C GLU A 145 18.93 21.69 -11.04
N ALA A 146 18.86 21.14 -12.27
CA ALA A 146 19.84 20.21 -12.84
C ALA A 146 20.82 20.90 -13.81
#